data_AF-D6K8I6-F1
#
_entry.id   AF-D6K8I6-F1
#
_cell.length_a   1.000
_cell.length_b   1.000
_cell.length_c   1.000
_cell.angle_alpha   90.00
_cell.angle_beta   90.00
_cell.angle_gamma   90.00
#
_symmetry.space_group_name_H-M   'P 1'
#
loop_
_entity.id
_entity.type
_entity.pdbx_description
1 polymer ?
#
loop_
_entity_poly.entity_id
_entity_poly.type
_entity_poly.pdbx_seq_one_letter_code
_entity_poly.pdbx_strand_id
1 'polypeptide(L)'
;MLFTEADAPAMTSLAARFKSEGLARRTDLMPRPYAAKGTVAEHFGDRQRASWTVSVLTEAPVVVYAVSGWADGRPVDAPEPAADAMRAGATTAPAQAGLGHEAQGLADRIERGFRKTAAPATEKPS
;
A
#
# COMPACT_ATOMS: atom_id res chain seq x y z
N MET A 1 -3.28 -5.18 -3.77
CA MET A 1 -3.28 -4.53 -5.10
C MET A 1 -4.71 -4.56 -5.64
N LEU A 2 -5.13 -3.52 -6.33
CA LEU A 2 -6.46 -3.35 -6.91
C LEU A 2 -6.30 -3.02 -8.40
N PHE A 3 -7.08 -3.69 -9.25
CA PHE A 3 -7.23 -3.31 -10.65
C PHE A 3 -8.42 -2.35 -10.79
N THR A 4 -8.26 -1.32 -11.62
CA THR A 4 -9.29 -0.33 -11.92
C THR A 4 -9.79 -0.51 -13.35
N GLU A 5 -10.91 0.12 -13.68
CA GLU A 5 -11.40 0.22 -15.07
C GLU A 5 -10.91 1.52 -15.75
N ALA A 6 -10.03 2.28 -15.08
CA ALA A 6 -9.58 3.60 -15.53
C ALA A 6 -8.53 3.50 -16.64
N ASP A 7 -8.61 4.38 -17.62
CA ASP A 7 -7.58 4.55 -18.65
C ASP A 7 -6.38 5.37 -18.13
N ALA A 8 -5.34 5.53 -18.96
CA ALA A 8 -4.12 6.23 -18.56
C ALA A 8 -4.35 7.70 -18.15
N PRO A 9 -5.18 8.51 -18.85
CA PRO A 9 -5.56 9.85 -18.38
C PRO A 9 -6.26 9.85 -17.01
N ALA A 10 -7.19 8.92 -16.78
CA ALA A 10 -7.88 8.79 -15.49
C ALA A 10 -6.93 8.34 -14.37
N MET A 11 -6.01 7.42 -14.65
CA MET A 11 -4.97 7.01 -13.69
C MET A 11 -4.01 8.16 -13.34
N THR A 12 -3.63 8.97 -14.34
CA THR A 12 -2.82 10.19 -14.11
C THR A 12 -3.56 11.20 -13.24
N SER A 13 -4.84 11.41 -13.50
CA SER A 13 -5.69 12.30 -12.70
C SER A 13 -5.86 11.79 -11.26
N LEU A 14 -5.99 10.46 -11.09
CA LEU A 14 -6.04 9.82 -9.78
C LEU A 14 -4.72 10.02 -9.01
N ALA A 15 -3.57 9.81 -9.65
CA ALA A 15 -2.26 10.03 -9.04
C ALA A 15 -2.07 11.50 -8.63
N ALA A 16 -2.48 12.45 -9.49
CA ALA A 16 -2.45 13.87 -9.19
C ALA A 16 -3.31 14.21 -7.96
N ARG A 17 -4.51 13.64 -7.87
CA ARG A 17 -5.41 13.80 -6.72
C ARG A 17 -4.82 13.25 -5.42
N PHE A 18 -4.24 12.05 -5.47
CA PHE A 18 -3.56 11.46 -4.32
C PHE A 18 -2.43 12.36 -3.80
N LYS A 19 -1.70 13.01 -4.71
CA LYS A 19 -0.64 13.94 -4.37
C LYS A 19 -1.18 15.27 -3.81
N SER A 20 -2.14 15.90 -4.49
CA SER A 20 -2.63 17.23 -4.10
C SER A 20 -3.43 17.22 -2.80
N GLU A 21 -4.24 16.17 -2.57
CA GLU A 21 -5.07 16.03 -1.38
C GLU A 21 -4.40 15.19 -0.27
N GLY A 22 -3.17 14.70 -0.49
CA GLY A 22 -2.44 13.89 0.49
C GLY A 22 -3.13 12.57 0.85
N LEU A 23 -3.92 11.99 -0.07
CA LEU A 23 -4.80 10.85 0.22
C LEU A 23 -4.04 9.60 0.68
N ALA A 24 -2.81 9.40 0.19
CA ALA A 24 -1.96 8.28 0.63
C ALA A 24 -1.60 8.34 2.13
N ARG A 25 -1.71 9.52 2.76
CA ARG A 25 -1.33 9.75 4.17
C ARG A 25 -2.53 9.82 5.12
N ARG A 26 -3.76 9.75 4.61
CA ARG A 26 -4.98 9.88 5.39
C ARG A 26 -5.32 8.59 6.11
N THR A 27 -5.38 8.63 7.45
CA THR A 27 -5.72 7.46 8.28
C THR A 27 -7.13 6.95 8.02
N ASP A 28 -8.08 7.82 7.70
CA ASP A 28 -9.46 7.46 7.37
C ASP A 28 -9.60 6.76 5.99
N LEU A 29 -8.56 6.86 5.15
CA LEU A 29 -8.45 6.17 3.86
C LEU A 29 -7.48 4.99 3.91
N MET A 30 -7.06 4.57 5.09
CA MET A 30 -6.15 3.43 5.26
C MET A 30 -6.78 2.15 4.65
N PRO A 31 -6.08 1.46 3.72
CA PRO A 31 -6.62 0.27 3.06
C PRO A 31 -6.97 -0.85 4.03
N ARG A 32 -8.05 -1.60 3.74
CA ARG A 32 -8.41 -2.81 4.47
C ARG A 32 -7.69 -4.02 3.85
N PRO A 33 -6.92 -4.82 4.61
CA PRO A 33 -6.33 -6.05 4.12
C PRO A 33 -7.40 -7.12 3.89
N TYR A 34 -7.08 -8.09 3.03
CA TYR A 34 -7.93 -9.26 2.81
C TYR A 34 -7.66 -10.33 3.88
N ALA A 35 -8.52 -10.38 4.90
CA ALA A 35 -8.45 -11.32 6.01
C ALA A 35 -9.21 -12.62 5.70
N ALA A 36 -8.64 -13.46 4.83
CA ALA A 36 -9.26 -14.74 4.46
C ALA A 36 -9.32 -15.70 5.66
N LYS A 37 -10.48 -16.34 5.87
CA LYS A 37 -10.66 -17.37 6.90
C LYS A 37 -9.69 -18.54 6.70
N GLY A 38 -9.17 -19.09 7.79
CA GLY A 38 -8.20 -20.19 7.76
C GLY A 38 -6.79 -19.79 7.34
N THR A 39 -6.50 -18.49 7.26
CA THR A 39 -5.15 -17.99 6.95
C THR A 39 -4.56 -17.26 8.14
N VAL A 40 -3.24 -17.04 8.13
CA VAL A 40 -2.57 -16.20 9.14
C VAL A 40 -3.13 -14.77 9.20
N ALA A 41 -3.82 -14.31 8.16
CA ALA A 41 -4.42 -12.99 8.08
C ALA A 41 -5.86 -12.95 8.61
N GLU A 42 -6.46 -14.07 9.02
CA GLU A 42 -7.89 -14.13 9.44
C GLU A 42 -8.23 -13.11 10.53
N HIS A 43 -7.30 -12.83 11.43
CA HIS A 43 -7.48 -11.88 12.53
C HIS A 43 -6.85 -10.49 12.27
N PHE A 44 -6.28 -10.26 11.08
CA PHE A 44 -5.68 -8.98 10.73
C PHE A 44 -6.77 -8.00 10.24
N GLY A 45 -7.41 -7.33 11.20
CA GLY A 45 -8.56 -6.45 10.96
C GLY A 45 -8.28 -4.97 11.20
N ASP A 46 -9.36 -4.20 11.41
CA ASP A 46 -9.31 -2.73 11.55
C ASP A 46 -8.40 -2.26 12.69
N ARG A 47 -8.33 -3.02 13.79
CA ARG A 47 -7.58 -2.63 14.98
C ARG A 47 -6.09 -2.92 14.88
N GLN A 48 -5.66 -3.78 13.96
CA GLN A 48 -4.28 -4.25 13.87
C GLN A 48 -3.43 -3.47 12.85
N ARG A 49 -4.03 -2.62 12.02
CA ARG A 49 -3.32 -1.87 10.98
C ARG A 49 -2.47 -0.77 11.60
N ALA A 50 -1.15 -0.84 11.42
CA ALA A 50 -0.19 0.05 12.05
C ALA A 50 0.44 1.04 11.09
N SER A 51 0.88 0.57 9.92
CA SER A 51 1.45 1.41 8.89
C SER A 51 1.04 0.94 7.51
N TRP A 52 0.95 1.87 6.57
CA TRP A 52 0.47 1.58 5.22
C TRP A 52 1.17 2.42 4.16
N THR A 53 1.12 1.94 2.93
CA THR A 53 1.50 2.69 1.73
C THR A 53 0.49 2.44 0.63
N VAL A 54 0.31 3.44 -0.23
CA VAL A 54 -0.55 3.37 -1.42
C VAL A 54 0.18 4.04 -2.58
N SER A 55 0.32 3.31 -3.69
CA SER A 55 0.95 3.76 -4.93
C SER A 55 -0.04 3.60 -6.08
N VAL A 56 -0.31 4.71 -6.79
CA VAL A 56 -1.12 4.72 -8.01
C VAL A 56 -0.16 4.57 -9.19
N LEU A 57 -0.29 3.49 -9.95
CA LEU A 57 0.54 3.30 -11.14
C LEU A 57 -0.12 4.05 -12.31
N THR A 58 0.60 4.97 -12.96
CA THR A 58 0.05 5.72 -14.11
C THR A 58 0.12 4.95 -15.42
N GLU A 59 1.07 4.01 -15.50
CA GLU A 59 1.33 3.18 -16.69
C GLU A 59 0.47 1.91 -16.75
N ALA A 60 -0.42 1.70 -15.77
CA ALA A 60 -1.31 0.54 -15.70
C ALA A 60 -2.54 0.88 -14.85
N PRO A 61 -3.70 0.23 -15.08
CA PRO A 61 -4.92 0.46 -14.29
C PRO A 61 -4.83 -0.23 -12.92
N VAL A 62 -3.82 0.12 -12.11
CA VAL A 62 -3.46 -0.59 -10.89
C VAL A 62 -3.13 0.38 -9.76
N VAL A 63 -3.70 0.10 -8.59
CA VAL A 63 -3.30 0.70 -7.31
C VAL A 63 -2.65 -0.37 -6.44
N VAL A 64 -1.37 -0.18 -6.12
CA VAL A 64 -0.62 -1.05 -5.21
C VAL A 64 -0.75 -0.49 -3.81
N TYR A 65 -1.02 -1.35 -2.84
CA TYR A 65 -1.03 -0.96 -1.44
C TYR A 65 -0.59 -2.13 -0.57
N ALA A 66 -0.06 -1.80 0.59
CA ALA A 66 0.28 -2.76 1.63
C ALA A 66 0.00 -2.13 2.99
N VAL A 67 -0.29 -2.99 3.97
CA VAL A 67 -0.53 -2.62 5.36
C VAL A 67 0.24 -3.60 6.23
N SER A 68 0.99 -3.06 7.17
CA SER A 68 1.71 -3.83 8.19
C SER A 68 1.07 -3.62 9.56
N GLY A 69 1.30 -4.57 10.44
CA GLY A 69 0.84 -4.56 11.82
C GLY A 69 1.76 -5.39 12.69
N TRP A 70 1.44 -5.46 13.98
CA TRP A 70 2.19 -6.26 14.93
C TRP A 70 2.07 -7.75 14.63
N ALA A 71 3.16 -8.49 14.72
CA ALA A 71 3.17 -9.94 14.51
C ALA A 71 2.34 -10.69 15.58
N ASP A 72 2.18 -10.13 16.77
CA ASP A 72 1.36 -10.68 17.86
C ASP A 72 -0.13 -10.33 17.74
N GLY A 73 -0.53 -9.57 16.70
CA GLY A 73 -1.92 -9.22 16.43
C GLY A 73 -2.54 -8.24 17.43
N ARG A 74 -1.75 -7.62 18.31
CA ARG A 74 -2.25 -6.61 19.26
C ARG A 74 -2.84 -5.39 18.52
N PRO A 75 -3.73 -4.61 19.16
CA PRO A 75 -4.26 -3.41 18.53
C PRO A 75 -3.19 -2.31 18.37
N VAL A 76 -3.46 -1.35 17.49
CA VAL A 76 -2.67 -0.15 17.27
C VAL A 76 -3.48 1.05 17.71
N ASP A 77 -2.92 1.87 18.60
CA ASP A 77 -3.57 3.09 19.08
C ASP A 77 -3.39 4.28 18.11
N ALA A 78 -2.18 4.42 17.54
CA ALA A 78 -1.82 5.51 16.64
C ALA A 78 -1.17 4.96 15.37
N PRO A 79 -1.96 4.59 14.34
CA PRO A 79 -1.42 4.19 13.06
C PRO A 79 -0.88 5.40 12.28
N GLU A 80 0.17 5.20 11.48
CA GLU A 80 0.77 6.26 10.67
C GLU A 80 1.22 5.78 9.28
N PRO A 81 1.24 6.66 8.25
CA PRO A 81 1.71 6.30 6.91
C PRO A 81 3.16 5.83 6.92
N ALA A 82 3.53 4.89 6.05
CA ALA A 82 4.88 4.36 5.94
C ALA A 82 5.92 5.46 5.71
N ALA A 83 5.58 6.46 4.90
CA ALA A 83 6.46 7.61 4.63
C ALA A 83 6.83 8.39 5.91
N ASP A 84 5.92 8.46 6.89
CA ASP A 84 6.16 9.16 8.15
C ASP A 84 6.88 8.26 9.15
N ALA A 85 6.50 6.98 9.23
CA ALA A 85 7.15 5.96 10.07
C ALA A 85 8.62 5.70 9.69
N MET A 86 8.97 5.85 8.41
CA MET A 86 10.32 5.63 7.89
C MET A 86 11.21 6.88 7.99
N ARG A 87 10.68 8.01 8.47
CA ARG A 87 11.45 9.24 8.58
C ARG A 87 12.57 9.09 9.62
N ALA A 88 13.74 9.62 9.31
CA ALA A 88 14.85 9.66 10.25
C ALA A 88 14.43 10.30 11.59
N GLY A 89 14.72 9.62 12.70
CA GLY A 89 14.37 10.09 14.04
C GLY A 89 12.91 9.90 14.45
N ALA A 90 12.09 9.18 13.66
CA ALA A 90 10.74 8.81 14.09
C ALA A 90 10.78 7.84 15.28
N THR A 91 10.07 8.19 16.36
CA THR A 91 10.08 7.46 17.65
C THR A 91 8.73 6.86 18.01
N THR A 92 7.75 6.95 17.11
CA THR A 92 6.45 6.30 17.25
C THR A 92 6.60 4.77 17.26
N ALA A 93 5.61 4.07 17.82
CA ALA A 93 5.68 2.62 17.94
C ALA A 93 5.77 1.93 16.55
N PRO A 94 4.97 2.30 15.52
CA PRO A 94 5.13 1.73 14.19
C PRO A 94 6.49 2.00 13.54
N ALA A 95 7.07 3.20 13.76
CA ALA A 95 8.39 3.56 13.26
C ALA A 95 9.49 2.69 13.87
N GLN A 96 9.56 2.62 15.21
CA GLN A 96 10.59 1.88 15.94
C GLN A 96 10.53 0.37 15.68
N ALA A 97 9.34 -0.15 15.37
CA ALA A 97 9.14 -1.54 14.99
C ALA A 97 9.40 -1.83 13.50
N GLY A 98 9.78 -0.82 12.71
CA GLY A 98 10.07 -0.99 11.29
C GLY A 98 8.84 -1.25 10.42
N LEU A 99 7.62 -1.03 10.95
CA LEU A 99 6.38 -1.37 10.24
C LEU A 99 6.19 -0.55 8.96
N GLY A 100 6.68 0.68 8.91
CA GLY A 100 6.71 1.47 7.69
C GLY A 100 7.55 0.81 6.59
N HIS A 101 8.73 0.29 6.94
CA HIS A 101 9.60 -0.44 6.00
C HIS A 101 8.96 -1.72 5.51
N GLU A 102 8.26 -2.46 6.38
CA GLU A 102 7.53 -3.68 5.98
C GLU A 102 6.43 -3.37 4.95
N ALA A 103 5.60 -2.35 5.21
CA ALA A 103 4.54 -1.94 4.29
C ALA A 103 5.13 -1.48 2.95
N GLN A 104 6.12 -0.57 2.98
CA GLN A 104 6.74 -0.05 1.77
C GLN A 104 7.46 -1.16 0.98
N GLY A 105 8.25 -1.97 1.65
CA GLY A 105 9.03 -3.04 1.02
C GLY A 105 8.16 -4.10 0.34
N LEU A 106 7.03 -4.45 0.94
CA LEU A 106 6.06 -5.36 0.34
C LEU A 106 5.39 -4.76 -0.90
N ALA A 107 4.93 -3.50 -0.82
CA ALA A 107 4.34 -2.80 -1.95
C ALA A 107 5.33 -2.68 -3.12
N ASP A 108 6.57 -2.27 -2.85
CA ASP A 108 7.60 -2.13 -3.87
C ASP A 108 7.94 -3.47 -4.54
N ARG A 109 7.94 -4.57 -3.77
CA ARG A 109 8.17 -5.91 -4.33
C ARG A 109 7.04 -6.32 -5.26
N ILE A 110 5.79 -6.07 -4.89
CA ILE A 110 4.61 -6.35 -5.71
C ILE A 110 4.64 -5.51 -6.99
N GLU A 111 4.92 -4.22 -6.88
CA GLU A 111 5.03 -3.31 -8.04
C GLU A 111 6.12 -3.77 -9.01
N ARG A 112 7.33 -4.08 -8.51
CA ARG A 112 8.42 -4.59 -9.35
C ARG A 112 8.06 -5.90 -10.04
N GLY A 113 7.41 -6.82 -9.31
CA GLY A 113 6.91 -8.08 -9.86
C GLY A 113 5.93 -7.84 -11.00
N PHE A 114 4.94 -6.98 -10.77
CA PHE A 114 3.94 -6.60 -11.77
C PHE A 114 4.58 -5.98 -13.01
N ARG A 115 5.47 -5.00 -12.86
CA ARG A 115 6.15 -4.32 -13.99
C ARG A 115 6.96 -5.32 -14.82
N LYS A 116 7.63 -6.27 -14.17
CA LYS A 116 8.39 -7.33 -14.85
C LYS A 116 7.49 -8.25 -15.68
N THR A 117 6.29 -8.57 -15.20
CA THR A 117 5.34 -9.46 -15.88
C THR A 117 4.45 -8.78 -16.91
N ALA A 118 4.25 -7.46 -16.81
CA ALA A 118 3.42 -6.69 -17.74
C ALA A 118 4.20 -6.21 -18.98
N ALA A 119 5.51 -5.97 -18.85
CA ALA A 119 6.39 -5.60 -19.98
C ALA A 119 6.41 -6.56 -21.20
N PRO A 120 6.24 -7.89 -21.09
CA PRO A 120 6.15 -8.79 -22.23
C PRO A 120 4.79 -8.80 -22.95
N ALA A 121 3.81 -8.00 -22.51
CA ALA A 121 2.46 -7.97 -23.10
C ALA A 121 2.25 -6.83 -24.14
N THR A 122 3.30 -6.20 -24.65
CA THR A 122 3.18 -5.33 -25.82
C THR A 122 3.05 -6.21 -27.07
N GLU A 123 1.90 -6.09 -27.72
CA GLU A 123 1.48 -6.72 -28.97
C GLU A 123 2.63 -6.99 -29.95
N LYS A 124 2.69 -8.22 -30.50
CA LYS A 124 3.50 -8.48 -31.69
C LYS A 124 2.90 -7.66 -32.84
N PRO A 125 3.69 -6.88 -33.58
CA PRO A 125 3.19 -6.18 -34.76
C PRO A 125 2.61 -7.22 -35.73
N SER A 126 1.37 -6.99 -36.19
CA SER A 126 0.78 -7.71 -37.33
C SER A 126 1.35 -7.19 -38.65
#